data_AF-A0A255E1D8-F1
#
_entry.id   AF-A0A255E1D8-F1
#
_cell.length_a   1.000
_cell.length_b   1.000
_cell.length_c   1.000
_cell.angle_alpha   90.00
_cell.angle_beta   90.00
_cell.angle_gamma   90.00
#
_symmetry.space_group_name_H-M   'P 1'
#
loop_
_entity.id
_entity.type
_entity.pdbx_description
1 polymer ?
#
loop_
_entity_poly.entity_id
_entity_poly.type
_entity_poly.pdbx_seq_one_letter_code
_entity_poly.pdbx_strand_id
1 'polypeptide(L)'
;MVRPEHRAGSDQLADARGMAHPAGPAAPAGRIGGMMTDPGSPAEVIAQLEALATPEHKASTAKRIPEELVVGVRMREVFDLAKRARDLPLADVRTLLHHELYEPRLVAVCILDFRARLKRISKDERRELYELYLAEHDHIDSWDLVDRAAPRVIGGYLIGQDPEPLYTWRKIPRPGVGVPPSPLPSR
;
A
#
# COMPACT_ATOMS: atom_id res chain seq x y z
N MET A 1 21.27 46.39 -36.48
CA MET A 1 21.19 44.93 -36.30
C MET A 1 20.03 44.68 -35.34
N VAL A 2 18.92 44.17 -35.89
CA VAL A 2 17.72 43.57 -35.25
C VAL A 2 16.93 44.40 -34.19
N ARG A 3 15.78 44.94 -34.64
CA ARG A 3 14.55 45.26 -33.84
C ARG A 3 13.84 43.93 -33.45
N PRO A 4 12.64 43.86 -32.80
CA PRO A 4 11.84 44.88 -32.11
C PRO A 4 11.23 44.42 -30.76
N GLU A 5 10.61 45.40 -30.11
CA GLU A 5 9.50 45.31 -29.17
C GLU A 5 8.36 44.29 -29.48
N HIS A 6 7.74 43.69 -28.46
CA HIS A 6 6.27 43.58 -28.37
C HIS A 6 5.75 43.26 -26.96
N ARG A 7 4.54 43.77 -26.76
CA ARG A 7 3.73 44.04 -25.56
C ARG A 7 2.78 42.88 -25.22
N ALA A 8 2.19 42.99 -24.01
CA ALA A 8 1.01 42.26 -23.50
C ALA A 8 1.31 40.89 -22.88
N GLY A 9 0.67 40.44 -21.80
CA GLY A 9 -0.47 40.95 -21.04
C GLY A 9 -1.14 39.76 -20.35
N SER A 10 -1.54 39.96 -19.09
CA SER A 10 -2.72 39.39 -18.40
C SER A 10 -2.91 37.87 -18.19
N ASP A 11 -3.34 37.59 -16.95
CA ASP A 11 -4.36 36.63 -16.52
C ASP A 11 -4.27 35.13 -16.87
N GLN A 12 -4.11 34.31 -15.83
CA GLN A 12 -4.99 33.19 -15.37
C GLN A 12 -4.16 32.22 -14.51
N LEU A 13 -4.43 32.12 -13.20
CA LEU A 13 -5.42 31.24 -12.57
C LEU A 13 -5.15 29.74 -12.76
N ALA A 14 -4.94 29.07 -11.62
CA ALA A 14 -5.30 27.69 -11.28
C ALA A 14 -4.78 26.54 -12.18
N ASP A 15 -4.02 25.61 -11.59
CA ASP A 15 -4.62 24.39 -11.04
C ASP A 15 -3.54 23.45 -10.49
N ALA A 16 -3.72 23.08 -9.22
CA ALA A 16 -3.08 21.90 -8.66
C ALA A 16 -3.91 20.69 -9.08
N ARG A 17 -3.40 19.84 -9.98
CA ARG A 17 -3.93 18.49 -10.24
C ARG A 17 -2.94 17.63 -11.00
N GLY A 18 -2.64 16.45 -10.45
CA GLY A 18 -2.21 15.29 -11.24
C GLY A 18 -0.72 15.00 -11.27
N MET A 19 -0.11 14.69 -10.12
CA MET A 19 1.09 13.83 -10.12
C MET A 19 0.64 12.37 -10.30
N ALA A 20 0.13 12.07 -11.49
CA ALA A 20 0.02 10.71 -11.96
C ALA A 20 1.44 10.22 -12.25
N HIS A 21 1.92 9.25 -11.45
CA HIS A 21 3.13 8.52 -11.81
C HIS A 21 2.94 7.91 -13.21
N PRO A 22 3.85 8.14 -14.17
CA PRO A 22 3.74 7.54 -15.48
C PRO A 22 3.89 6.02 -15.35
N ALA A 23 2.87 5.29 -15.77
CA ALA A 23 2.93 3.86 -16.02
C ALA A 23 3.97 3.61 -17.12
N GLY A 24 5.19 3.27 -16.73
CA GLY A 24 6.24 2.84 -17.67
C GLY A 24 5.80 1.57 -18.43
N PRO A 25 6.30 1.38 -19.66
CA PRO A 25 5.85 0.29 -20.52
C PRO A 25 6.16 -1.07 -19.88
N ALA A 26 5.16 -1.97 -19.91
CA ALA A 26 5.30 -3.35 -19.48
C ALA A 26 6.31 -4.07 -20.38
N ALA A 27 7.53 -4.26 -19.87
CA ALA A 27 8.51 -5.16 -20.47
C ALA A 27 7.99 -6.62 -20.42
N PRO A 28 8.28 -7.45 -21.44
CA PRO A 28 7.74 -8.79 -21.51
C PRO A 28 8.21 -9.63 -20.32
N ALA A 29 7.26 -10.34 -19.71
CA ALA A 29 7.45 -11.25 -18.60
C ALA A 29 8.49 -12.33 -18.95
N GLY A 30 9.74 -12.11 -18.53
CA GLY A 30 10.73 -13.16 -18.41
C GLY A 30 10.19 -14.22 -17.46
N ARG A 31 9.76 -15.34 -18.04
CA ARG A 31 9.36 -16.56 -17.31
C ARG A 31 10.65 -17.18 -16.77
N ILE A 32 11.00 -16.84 -15.53
CA ILE A 32 11.92 -17.65 -14.73
C ILE A 32 11.14 -18.86 -14.27
N GLY A 33 11.18 -19.90 -15.09
CA GLY A 33 10.67 -21.23 -14.78
C GLY A 33 11.61 -21.94 -13.82
N GLY A 34 11.39 -21.73 -12.52
CA GLY A 34 11.77 -22.67 -11.46
C GLY A 34 10.50 -22.97 -10.68
N MET A 35 10.24 -24.23 -10.36
CA MET A 35 9.11 -24.63 -9.51
C MET A 35 9.34 -24.10 -8.09
N MET A 36 9.11 -22.81 -7.85
CA MET A 36 9.06 -22.26 -6.51
C MET A 36 7.72 -22.67 -5.91
N THR A 37 7.80 -23.47 -4.85
CA THR A 37 6.65 -23.98 -4.11
C THR A 37 5.87 -22.83 -3.50
N ASP A 38 4.55 -23.02 -3.36
CA ASP A 38 3.71 -22.08 -2.63
C ASP A 38 4.18 -22.08 -1.16
N PRO A 39 4.52 -20.90 -0.58
CA PRO A 39 5.01 -20.83 0.79
C PRO A 39 3.86 -21.12 1.76
N GLY A 40 4.08 -22.07 2.66
CA GLY A 40 3.14 -22.47 3.71
C GLY A 40 3.38 -21.79 5.06
N SER A 41 4.40 -20.94 5.19
CA SER A 41 4.71 -20.23 6.45
C SER A 41 5.37 -18.87 6.22
N PRO A 42 5.39 -17.97 7.24
CA PRO A 42 6.14 -16.71 7.17
C PRO A 42 7.62 -16.89 6.89
N ALA A 43 8.24 -17.90 7.50
CA ALA A 43 9.65 -18.19 7.32
C ALA A 43 9.99 -18.56 5.87
N GLU A 44 9.11 -19.32 5.20
CA GLU A 44 9.28 -19.66 3.79
C GLU A 44 9.08 -18.45 2.87
N VAL A 45 8.15 -17.55 3.20
CA VAL A 45 8.01 -16.27 2.48
C VAL A 45 9.30 -15.46 2.57
N ILE A 46 9.85 -15.32 3.77
CA ILE A 46 11.08 -14.56 4.02
C ILE A 46 12.25 -15.20 3.26
N ALA A 47 12.43 -16.51 3.36
CA ALA A 47 13.48 -17.23 2.64
C ALA A 47 13.36 -17.07 1.11
N GLN A 48 12.14 -17.08 0.56
CA GLN A 48 11.92 -16.84 -0.87
C GLN A 48 12.22 -15.38 -1.26
N LEU A 49 11.92 -14.40 -0.41
CA LEU A 49 12.29 -13.00 -0.66
C LEU A 49 13.81 -12.84 -0.69
N GLU A 50 14.51 -13.42 0.29
CA GLU A 50 15.98 -13.39 0.36
C GLU A 50 16.63 -14.06 -0.86
N ALA A 51 16.08 -15.19 -1.33
CA ALA A 51 16.56 -15.88 -2.52
C ALA A 51 16.38 -15.07 -3.82
N LEU A 52 15.41 -14.15 -3.85
CA LEU A 52 15.13 -13.26 -4.98
C LEU A 52 15.86 -11.91 -4.89
N ALA A 53 16.56 -11.65 -3.78
CA ALA A 53 17.18 -10.38 -3.49
C ALA A 53 18.34 -10.08 -4.46
N THR A 54 18.41 -8.84 -4.95
CA THR A 54 19.58 -8.35 -5.69
C THR A 54 19.98 -6.95 -5.22
N PRO A 55 21.29 -6.61 -5.24
CA PRO A 55 21.76 -5.27 -4.90
C PRO A 55 21.14 -4.16 -5.77
N GLU A 56 20.87 -4.47 -7.05
CA GLU A 56 20.24 -3.53 -7.99
C GLU A 56 18.84 -3.12 -7.51
N HIS A 57 18.01 -4.09 -7.13
CA HIS A 57 16.64 -3.80 -6.69
C HIS A 57 16.64 -3.21 -5.29
N LYS A 58 17.58 -3.62 -4.43
CA LYS A 58 17.81 -2.99 -3.13
C LYS A 58 18.08 -1.49 -3.29
N ALA A 59 19.03 -1.11 -4.13
CA ALA A 59 19.35 0.29 -4.41
C ALA A 59 18.16 1.08 -4.99
N SER A 60 17.30 0.43 -5.79
CA SER A 60 16.10 1.06 -6.33
C SER A 60 15.06 1.35 -5.24
N THR A 61 14.78 0.39 -4.36
CA THR A 61 13.83 0.55 -3.25
C THR A 61 14.37 1.48 -2.16
N ALA A 62 15.69 1.46 -1.94
CA ALA A 62 16.40 2.31 -0.98
C ALA A 62 16.28 3.83 -1.28
N LYS A 63 15.79 4.21 -2.48
CA LYS A 63 15.47 5.61 -2.81
C LYS A 63 14.32 6.19 -1.97
N ARG A 64 13.48 5.34 -1.39
CA ARG A 64 12.26 5.73 -0.66
C ARG A 64 12.17 5.11 0.73
N ILE A 65 12.88 4.00 0.96
CA ILE A 65 12.89 3.24 2.21
C ILE A 65 14.35 3.21 2.71
N PRO A 66 14.62 3.32 4.02
CA PRO A 66 15.98 3.16 4.55
C PRO A 66 16.59 1.82 4.10
N GLU A 67 17.82 1.85 3.60
CA GLU A 67 18.47 0.70 2.94
C GLU A 67 18.59 -0.53 3.85
N GLU A 68 18.77 -0.30 5.15
CA GLU A 68 18.83 -1.32 6.19
C GLU A 68 17.54 -2.11 6.34
N LEU A 69 16.39 -1.54 5.94
CA LEU A 69 15.09 -2.18 6.00
C LEU A 69 14.69 -2.89 4.69
N VAL A 70 15.56 -2.85 3.66
CA VAL A 70 15.25 -3.34 2.32
C VAL A 70 15.93 -4.69 2.06
N VAL A 71 15.14 -5.68 1.65
CA VAL A 71 15.65 -6.99 1.18
C VAL A 71 16.27 -6.83 -0.22
N GLY A 72 15.55 -6.16 -1.13
CA GLY A 72 15.99 -5.92 -2.50
C GLY A 72 15.32 -6.82 -3.52
N VAL A 73 14.00 -6.93 -3.48
CA VAL A 73 13.22 -7.77 -4.41
C VAL A 73 12.46 -6.90 -5.42
N ARG A 74 12.34 -7.34 -6.68
CA ARG A 74 11.48 -6.64 -7.65
C ARG A 74 10.02 -6.70 -7.20
N MET A 75 9.31 -5.58 -7.33
CA MET A 75 7.88 -5.47 -7.00
C MET A 75 7.00 -6.56 -7.63
N ARG A 76 7.29 -6.95 -8.88
CA ARG A 76 6.57 -8.04 -9.56
C ARG A 76 6.69 -9.36 -8.80
N GLU A 77 7.89 -9.70 -8.36
CA GLU A 77 8.16 -10.95 -7.64
C GLU A 77 7.53 -10.92 -6.25
N VAL A 78 7.53 -9.77 -5.56
CA VAL A 78 6.79 -9.57 -4.30
C VAL A 78 5.29 -9.86 -4.50
N PHE A 79 4.68 -9.30 -5.55
CA PHE A 79 3.26 -9.54 -5.82
C PHE A 79 2.97 -10.98 -6.21
N ASP A 80 3.84 -11.61 -7.00
CA ASP A 80 3.66 -13.00 -7.39
C ASP A 80 3.84 -13.95 -6.20
N LEU A 81 4.78 -13.66 -5.29
CA LEU A 81 4.94 -14.37 -4.02
C LEU A 81 3.70 -14.20 -3.13
N ALA A 82 3.19 -12.98 -2.96
CA ALA A 82 1.99 -12.72 -2.17
C ALA A 82 0.72 -13.41 -2.73
N LYS A 83 0.62 -13.61 -4.05
CA LYS A 83 -0.47 -14.41 -4.65
C LYS A 83 -0.36 -15.89 -4.31
N ARG A 84 0.86 -16.45 -4.32
CA ARG A 84 1.12 -17.84 -3.92
C ARG A 84 0.87 -18.05 -2.42
N ALA A 85 1.27 -17.07 -1.61
CA ALA A 85 1.08 -17.03 -0.16
C ALA A 85 -0.33 -16.58 0.28
N ARG A 86 -1.28 -16.38 -0.66
CA ARG A 86 -2.56 -15.72 -0.36
C ARG A 86 -3.37 -16.45 0.72
N ASP A 87 -3.26 -17.77 0.75
CA ASP A 87 -4.08 -18.63 1.60
C ASP A 87 -3.41 -18.90 2.96
N LEU A 88 -2.35 -18.16 3.30
CA LEU A 88 -1.74 -18.18 4.63
C LEU A 88 -2.76 -17.83 5.74
N PRO A 89 -2.68 -18.48 6.90
CA PRO A 89 -3.43 -18.11 8.10
C PRO A 89 -3.21 -16.63 8.48
N LEU A 90 -4.24 -15.98 9.03
CA LEU A 90 -4.10 -14.57 9.44
C LEU A 90 -3.06 -14.35 10.55
N ALA A 91 -2.79 -15.36 11.37
CA ALA A 91 -1.68 -15.32 12.34
C ALA A 91 -0.31 -15.22 11.66
N ASP A 92 -0.15 -15.88 10.51
CA ASP A 92 1.08 -15.83 9.73
C ASP A 92 1.20 -14.50 8.98
N VAL A 93 0.08 -13.97 8.47
CA VAL A 93 0.03 -12.62 7.89
C VAL A 93 0.40 -11.57 8.94
N ARG A 94 -0.09 -11.69 10.18
CA ARG A 94 0.32 -10.84 11.31
C ARG A 94 1.81 -10.92 11.56
N THR A 95 2.38 -12.13 11.56
CA THR A 95 3.82 -12.34 11.75
C THR A 95 4.64 -11.60 10.68
N LEU A 96 4.18 -11.61 9.43
CA LEU A 96 4.82 -10.86 8.34
C LEU A 96 4.68 -9.33 8.49
N LEU A 97 3.54 -8.84 9.01
CA LEU A 97 3.35 -7.42 9.33
C LEU A 97 4.30 -6.92 10.43
N HIS A 98 4.62 -7.79 11.40
CA HIS A 98 5.53 -7.46 12.52
C HIS A 98 7.02 -7.51 12.12
N HIS A 99 7.33 -7.90 10.89
CA HIS A 99 8.69 -7.99 10.43
C HIS A 99 9.31 -6.60 10.23
N GLU A 100 10.58 -6.44 10.61
CA GLU A 100 11.29 -5.14 10.51
C GLU A 100 11.47 -4.69 9.06
N LEU A 101 11.80 -5.64 8.18
CA LEU A 101 12.02 -5.40 6.76
C LEU A 101 10.73 -5.01 6.02
N TYR A 102 10.90 -4.18 4.98
CA TYR A 102 9.81 -3.64 4.19
C TYR A 102 9.11 -4.68 3.31
N GLU A 103 9.85 -5.51 2.57
CA GLU A 103 9.24 -6.46 1.64
C GLU A 103 8.35 -7.54 2.31
N PRO A 104 8.69 -8.12 3.47
CA PRO A 104 7.78 -9.00 4.20
C PRO A 104 6.46 -8.32 4.59
N ARG A 105 6.51 -7.08 5.09
CA ARG A 105 5.32 -6.27 5.38
C ARG A 105 4.49 -6.02 4.13
N LEU A 106 5.16 -5.70 3.03
CA LEU A 106 4.53 -5.50 1.73
C LEU A 106 3.84 -6.78 1.23
N VAL A 107 4.44 -7.96 1.41
CA VAL A 107 3.79 -9.25 1.11
C VAL A 107 2.51 -9.41 1.93
N ALA A 108 2.57 -9.13 3.23
CA ALA A 108 1.42 -9.26 4.13
C ALA A 108 0.24 -8.38 3.69
N VAL A 109 0.47 -7.09 3.42
CA VAL A 109 -0.62 -6.20 2.94
C VAL A 109 -1.13 -6.60 1.55
N CYS A 110 -0.27 -7.17 0.70
CA CYS A 110 -0.70 -7.71 -0.59
C CYS A 110 -1.63 -8.93 -0.41
N ILE A 111 -1.34 -9.81 0.56
CA ILE A 111 -2.22 -10.94 0.90
C ILE A 111 -3.60 -10.42 1.33
N LEU A 112 -3.64 -9.44 2.24
CA LEU A 112 -4.91 -8.83 2.69
C LEU A 112 -5.71 -8.25 1.51
N ASP A 113 -5.06 -7.47 0.65
CA ASP A 113 -5.68 -6.91 -0.55
C ASP A 113 -6.19 -8.00 -1.52
N PHE A 114 -5.39 -9.03 -1.78
CA PHE A 114 -5.78 -10.10 -2.70
C PHE A 114 -6.97 -10.91 -2.17
N ARG A 115 -7.02 -11.20 -0.87
CA ARG A 115 -8.17 -11.85 -0.23
C ARG A 115 -9.41 -10.96 -0.30
N ALA A 116 -9.27 -9.66 0.01
CA ALA A 116 -10.39 -8.71 -0.05
C ALA A 116 -10.99 -8.53 -1.47
N ARG A 117 -10.22 -8.84 -2.53
CA ARG A 117 -10.68 -8.81 -3.93
C ARG A 117 -11.42 -10.07 -4.37
N LEU A 118 -11.46 -11.13 -3.57
CA LEU A 118 -12.12 -12.38 -3.95
C LEU A 118 -13.62 -12.13 -4.20
N LYS A 119 -14.11 -12.61 -5.35
CA LYS A 119 -15.53 -12.46 -5.73
C LYS A 119 -16.50 -13.08 -4.73
N ARG A 120 -16.05 -14.10 -4.00
CA ARG A 120 -16.85 -14.89 -3.05
C ARG A 120 -16.29 -14.84 -1.62
N ILE A 121 -15.68 -13.71 -1.23
CA ILE A 121 -15.28 -13.49 0.17
C ILE A 121 -16.52 -13.50 1.07
N SER A 122 -16.45 -14.22 2.18
CA SER A 122 -17.55 -14.25 3.16
C SER A 122 -17.60 -12.96 3.97
N LYS A 123 -18.72 -12.69 4.66
CA LYS A 123 -18.84 -11.53 5.56
C LYS A 123 -17.88 -11.65 6.74
N ASP A 124 -17.74 -12.84 7.31
CA ASP A 124 -16.84 -13.09 8.43
C ASP A 124 -15.37 -12.91 8.01
N GLU A 125 -14.96 -13.48 6.86
CA GLU A 125 -13.60 -13.29 6.36
C GLU A 125 -13.31 -11.81 6.07
N ARG A 126 -14.26 -11.09 5.49
CA ARG A 126 -14.08 -9.64 5.26
C ARG A 126 -13.93 -8.87 6.58
N ARG A 127 -14.67 -9.25 7.62
CA ARG A 127 -14.53 -8.68 8.97
C ARG A 127 -13.15 -8.99 9.55
N GLU A 128 -12.69 -10.23 9.47
CA GLU A 128 -11.38 -10.63 10.00
C GLU A 128 -10.22 -9.86 9.33
N LEU A 129 -10.27 -9.66 8.01
CA LEU A 129 -9.26 -8.85 7.30
C LEU A 129 -9.28 -7.39 7.78
N TYR A 130 -10.48 -6.83 7.98
CA TYR A 130 -10.66 -5.48 8.48
C TYR A 130 -10.13 -5.33 9.91
N GLU A 131 -10.48 -6.24 10.80
CA GLU A 131 -10.04 -6.24 12.20
C GLU A 131 -8.52 -6.39 12.30
N LEU A 132 -7.92 -7.30 11.51
CA LEU A 132 -6.48 -7.44 11.47
C LEU A 132 -5.80 -6.16 10.96
N TYR A 133 -6.29 -5.56 9.87
CA TYR A 133 -5.70 -4.32 9.34
C TYR A 133 -5.72 -3.20 10.39
N LEU A 134 -6.83 -3.05 11.13
CA LEU A 134 -6.93 -2.04 12.17
C LEU A 134 -6.06 -2.35 13.39
N ALA A 135 -6.00 -3.61 13.81
CA ALA A 135 -5.19 -4.04 14.95
C ALA A 135 -3.69 -3.85 14.70
N GLU A 136 -3.25 -4.01 13.45
CA GLU A 136 -1.84 -3.89 13.06
C GLU A 136 -1.52 -2.57 12.35
N HIS A 137 -2.36 -1.53 12.50
CA HIS A 137 -2.20 -0.27 11.77
C HIS A 137 -0.85 0.39 12.03
N ASP A 138 -0.30 0.25 13.23
CA ASP A 138 1.02 0.78 13.60
C ASP A 138 2.19 0.15 12.80
N HIS A 139 1.97 -1.03 12.22
CA HIS A 139 2.94 -1.72 11.35
C HIS A 139 2.76 -1.40 9.85
N ILE A 140 1.68 -0.72 9.50
CA ILE A 140 1.34 -0.24 8.15
C ILE A 140 1.69 1.26 8.10
N ASP A 141 2.98 1.55 8.22
CA ASP A 141 3.54 2.87 8.53
C ASP A 141 3.94 3.70 7.29
N SER A 142 3.79 3.16 6.09
CA SER A 142 4.08 3.86 4.84
C SER A 142 2.84 4.01 3.95
N TRP A 143 2.80 5.11 3.21
CA TRP A 143 1.69 5.40 2.28
C TRP A 143 1.52 4.33 1.20
N ASP A 144 2.59 3.69 0.76
CA ASP A 144 2.49 2.61 -0.24
C ASP A 144 1.78 1.36 0.33
N LEU A 145 1.99 1.02 1.61
CA LEU A 145 1.29 -0.07 2.28
C LEU A 145 -0.20 0.27 2.49
N VAL A 146 -0.49 1.52 2.87
CA VAL A 146 -1.86 2.03 3.02
C VAL A 146 -2.60 1.98 1.69
N ASP A 147 -2.03 2.57 0.62
CA ASP A 147 -2.63 2.62 -0.72
C ASP A 147 -2.85 1.21 -1.30
N ARG A 148 -1.99 0.25 -0.93
CA ARG A 148 -2.07 -1.13 -1.42
C ARG A 148 -3.34 -1.85 -0.97
N ALA A 149 -3.75 -1.67 0.28
CA ALA A 149 -4.76 -2.52 0.94
C ALA A 149 -5.97 -1.76 1.47
N ALA A 150 -5.83 -0.53 1.97
CA ALA A 150 -6.91 0.22 2.62
C ALA A 150 -8.18 0.34 1.74
N PRO A 151 -8.10 0.65 0.42
CA PRO A 151 -9.30 0.80 -0.40
C PRO A 151 -10.17 -0.47 -0.46
N ARG A 152 -9.54 -1.66 -0.42
CA ARG A 152 -10.23 -2.94 -0.53
C ARG A 152 -10.58 -3.54 0.82
N VAL A 153 -9.67 -3.48 1.78
CA VAL A 153 -9.84 -4.06 3.11
C VAL A 153 -10.77 -3.18 3.96
N ILE A 154 -10.41 -1.91 4.14
CA ILE A 154 -11.21 -0.95 4.92
C ILE A 154 -12.41 -0.48 4.12
N GLY A 155 -12.17 0.09 2.93
CA GLY A 155 -13.23 0.61 2.09
C GLY A 155 -14.25 -0.46 1.71
N GLY A 156 -13.78 -1.65 1.30
CA GLY A 156 -14.65 -2.77 0.94
C GLY A 156 -15.47 -3.32 2.11
N TYR A 157 -14.97 -3.28 3.35
CA TYR A 157 -15.72 -3.70 4.53
C TYR A 157 -16.82 -2.70 4.90
N LEU A 158 -16.52 -1.40 4.80
CA LEU A 158 -17.44 -0.34 5.23
C LEU A 158 -18.55 -0.03 4.22
N ILE A 159 -18.41 -0.46 2.95
CA ILE A 159 -19.50 -0.36 1.97
C ILE A 159 -20.71 -1.18 2.47
N GLY A 160 -21.77 -0.47 2.84
CA GLY A 160 -23.02 -1.06 3.35
C GLY A 160 -23.08 -1.25 4.87
N GLN A 161 -22.10 -0.72 5.62
CA GLN A 161 -22.14 -0.64 7.08
C GLN A 161 -22.59 0.75 7.55
N ASP A 162 -23.06 0.84 8.81
CA ASP A 162 -23.30 2.12 9.47
C ASP A 162 -21.97 2.90 9.58
N PRO A 163 -21.88 4.14 9.07
CA PRO A 163 -20.64 4.92 9.08
C PRO A 163 -20.19 5.40 10.48
N GLU A 164 -20.97 5.16 11.55
CA GLU A 164 -20.67 5.61 12.92
C GLU A 164 -19.22 5.37 13.40
N PRO A 165 -18.58 4.20 13.15
CA PRO A 165 -17.20 3.97 13.55
C PRO A 165 -16.19 4.93 12.91
N LEU A 166 -16.40 5.36 11.66
CA LEU A 166 -15.54 6.35 10.99
C LEU A 166 -15.66 7.74 11.62
N TYR A 167 -16.85 8.10 12.11
CA TYR A 167 -17.09 9.38 12.77
C TYR A 167 -16.46 9.45 14.16
N THR A 168 -16.29 8.31 14.83
CA THR A 168 -15.60 8.23 16.12
C THR A 168 -14.10 8.49 15.97
N TRP A 169 -13.47 8.00 14.89
CA TRP A 169 -12.04 8.26 14.62
C TRP A 169 -11.75 9.71 14.26
N ARG A 170 -12.67 10.40 13.58
CA ARG A 170 -12.58 11.86 13.32
C ARG A 170 -12.51 12.68 14.62
N LYS A 171 -13.08 12.19 15.73
CA LYS A 171 -13.17 12.91 17.00
C LYS A 171 -11.94 12.71 17.88
N ILE A 172 -11.00 11.84 17.52
CA ILE A 172 -9.73 11.70 18.24
C ILE A 172 -8.89 12.96 17.93
N PRO A 173 -8.57 13.80 18.94
CA PRO A 173 -7.74 14.97 18.71
C PRO A 173 -6.37 14.51 18.23
N ARG A 174 -5.97 14.91 17.01
CA ARG A 174 -4.62 14.67 16.54
C ARG A 174 -3.67 15.59 17.31
N PRO A 175 -2.64 15.07 17.99
CA PRO A 175 -1.61 15.93 18.56
C PRO A 175 -0.97 16.76 17.43
N GLY A 176 -1.03 18.08 17.54
CA GLY A 176 -0.36 19.02 16.62
C GLY A 176 -1.17 19.53 15.43
N VAL A 177 -2.45 19.16 15.25
CA VAL A 177 -3.31 19.77 14.22
C VAL A 177 -4.36 20.63 14.91
N GLY A 178 -4.23 21.96 14.79
CA GLY A 178 -5.23 22.90 15.29
C GLY A 178 -6.62 22.58 14.71
N VAL A 179 -7.62 22.52 15.58
CA VAL A 179 -9.03 22.33 15.17
C VAL A 179 -9.40 23.51 14.26
N PRO A 180 -9.76 23.30 12.98
CA PRO A 180 -10.26 24.39 12.17
C PRO A 180 -11.57 24.89 12.79
N PRO A 181 -11.78 26.22 12.90
CA PRO A 181 -12.98 26.75 13.53
C PRO A 181 -14.22 26.27 12.78
N SER A 182 -15.23 25.83 13.53
CA SER A 182 -16.53 25.43 13.01
C SER A 182 -17.09 26.51 12.08
N PRO A 183 -17.71 26.15 10.93
CA PRO A 183 -18.38 27.13 10.10
C PRO A 183 -19.50 27.79 10.92
N LEU A 184 -19.48 29.12 10.94
CA LEU A 184 -20.50 29.93 11.60
C LEU A 184 -21.87 29.63 10.98
N PRO A 185 -22.96 29.63 11.77
CA PRO A 185 -24.29 29.38 11.25
C PRO A 185 -24.65 30.45 10.21
N SER A 186 -25.18 30.00 9.07
CA SER A 186 -25.68 30.86 8.00
C SER A 186 -26.71 31.84 8.55
N ARG A 187 -26.51 33.12 8.29
CA ARG A 187 -27.53 34.17 8.49
C ARG A 187 -28.64 34.08 7.45
#